data_AF-A0A7W0G2W0-F1
#
_entry.id   AF-A0A7W0G2W0-F1
#
_cell.length_a   1.000
_cell.length_b   1.000
_cell.length_c   1.000
_cell.angle_alpha   90.00
_cell.angle_beta   90.00
_cell.angle_gamma   90.00
#
_symmetry.space_group_name_H-M   'P 1'
#
loop_
_entity.id
_entity.type
_entity.pdbx_description
1 polymer ?
#
loop_
_entity_poly.entity_id
_entity_poly.type
_entity_poly.pdbx_seq_one_letter_code
_entity_poly.pdbx_strand_id
1 'polypeptide(L)'
;MNAVLALSVTLGEVVTATATDPANNTSEFSACVSVVAPDTTAPTVTSIVRAGANPVTPGSSVEFTVTFSEAVTGVDATDFAVTTTGNISGATVTGVSPASGPAQTYTVTVSTGSGQGTVRLDVVDDDTIKGAAQNPLGGPGTGNGNYTAGETYTVQISLSINDVTKAEGNTGQTTFTFNVTLDSAAPAGGVTFDIATADGTATDADNDYEPKSLTGQSIPQGSTGPYQFTVDVNGDTTKEENETFFVNVSNVTGATISDGQGTGTILNDDGAPSAGQIIISEFRLRGPAPTASPAPGNEQGQLDEFIELYNNSDSDFVVVDSAPLPALASRSWAIVSDDPLNADPAELLTPKFVVPVGTTIPARGHYLVTNSGGYSLTAYAAADTKPADVGGGPASYQADIADGSGLALYRTGNPEAFDVPGERLDAVGFTNSAFFEGAPLTPAGGITTPLQHSFVRKQTTGRPQDTGQNEADFHFVEVSAASSNGRASVLGAPGPENTASPLDRDSQFASLLLDATKSSTVTPNRVRKQCGVAEECLPNRSQFGTLSIRRRIVNNTGAPVTRLRFRVVVTTALPWPGGAVADVRAISSTDTTATGVADAGTCAAFG
;
A
#
# COMPACT_ATOMS: atom_id res chain seq x y z
N MET A 1 58.23 -87.05 13.86
CA MET A 1 57.21 -87.78 13.08
C MET A 1 56.06 -86.82 12.84
N ASN A 2 55.82 -86.38 11.60
CA ASN A 2 54.61 -85.60 11.30
C ASN A 2 53.45 -86.58 11.15
N ALA A 3 52.76 -86.85 12.25
CA ALA A 3 51.51 -87.59 12.20
C ALA A 3 50.40 -86.61 11.76
N VAL A 4 49.88 -86.79 10.55
CA VAL A 4 48.66 -86.11 10.11
C VAL A 4 47.50 -86.95 10.58
N LEU A 5 46.79 -86.48 11.60
CA LEU A 5 45.58 -87.13 12.10
C LEU A 5 44.38 -86.60 11.30
N ALA A 6 43.78 -87.46 10.48
CA ALA A 6 42.50 -87.14 9.84
C ALA A 6 41.39 -87.35 10.87
N LEU A 7 40.72 -86.28 11.28
CA LEU A 7 39.62 -86.33 12.24
C LEU A 7 38.29 -86.06 11.50
N SER A 8 37.37 -87.00 11.57
CA SER A 8 35.98 -86.80 11.15
C SER A 8 35.22 -86.22 12.34
N VAL A 9 34.77 -84.96 12.24
CA VAL A 9 34.09 -84.26 13.34
C VAL A 9 32.62 -84.09 12.99
N THR A 10 31.74 -84.37 13.95
CA THR A 10 30.30 -84.16 13.82
C THR A 10 29.92 -82.76 14.32
N LEU A 11 28.82 -82.24 13.78
CA LEU A 11 28.35 -80.88 14.03
C LEU A 11 28.04 -80.67 15.53
N GLY A 12 28.66 -79.66 16.16
CA GLY A 12 28.53 -79.38 17.60
C GLY A 12 29.57 -80.03 18.53
N GLU A 13 30.55 -80.79 18.01
CA GLU A 13 31.64 -81.35 18.83
C GLU A 13 32.78 -80.36 19.05
N VAL A 14 33.30 -80.32 20.29
CA VAL A 14 34.52 -79.61 20.64
C VAL A 14 35.70 -80.55 20.46
N VAL A 15 36.58 -80.27 19.49
CA VAL A 15 37.81 -81.04 19.30
C VAL A 15 38.92 -80.47 20.16
N THR A 16 39.47 -81.29 21.05
CA THR A 16 40.72 -81.00 21.76
C THR A 16 41.78 -82.00 21.33
N ALA A 17 42.97 -81.50 20.98
CA ALA A 17 44.12 -82.34 20.64
C ALA A 17 45.22 -82.10 21.67
N THR A 18 45.65 -83.16 22.36
CA THR A 18 46.79 -83.12 23.27
C THR A 18 47.88 -84.04 22.71
N ALA A 19 49.10 -83.53 22.58
CA ALA A 19 50.27 -84.35 22.29
C ALA A 19 50.92 -84.76 23.62
N THR A 20 51.20 -86.05 23.79
CA THR A 20 51.93 -86.58 24.95
C THR A 20 53.26 -87.17 24.48
N ASP A 21 54.37 -86.76 25.08
CA ASP A 21 55.68 -87.33 24.76
C ASP A 21 55.93 -88.68 25.49
N PRO A 22 57.00 -89.44 25.15
CA PRO A 22 57.31 -90.72 25.83
C PRO A 22 57.66 -90.59 27.32
N ALA A 23 57.92 -89.38 27.82
CA ALA A 23 58.12 -89.08 29.24
C ALA A 23 56.80 -88.70 29.94
N ASN A 24 55.66 -88.81 29.24
CA ASN A 24 54.32 -88.50 29.70
C ASN A 24 54.04 -87.01 29.93
N ASN A 25 54.79 -86.12 29.28
CA ASN A 25 54.50 -84.68 29.28
C ASN A 25 53.44 -84.35 28.23
N THR A 26 52.36 -83.69 28.64
CA THR A 26 51.28 -83.22 27.75
C THR A 26 51.52 -81.77 27.30
N SER A 27 51.32 -81.44 26.02
CA SER A 27 51.42 -80.04 25.55
C SER A 27 50.28 -79.17 26.11
N GLU A 28 50.60 -78.00 26.67
CA GLU A 28 49.61 -76.95 26.95
C GLU A 28 49.31 -76.15 25.67
N PHE A 29 48.18 -76.43 25.00
CA PHE A 29 47.57 -75.43 24.12
C PHE A 29 46.06 -75.60 24.05
N SER A 30 45.34 -74.50 24.29
CA SER A 30 43.88 -74.41 24.28
C SER A 30 43.45 -73.60 23.07
N ALA A 31 43.02 -74.28 22.01
CA ALA A 31 42.19 -73.68 20.97
C ALA A 31 40.97 -74.57 20.77
N CYS A 32 39.85 -74.18 21.39
CA CYS A 32 38.54 -74.76 21.08
C CYS A 32 38.11 -74.25 19.71
N VAL A 33 38.00 -75.15 18.72
CA VAL A 33 37.28 -74.87 17.47
C VAL A 33 35.89 -75.48 17.61
N SER A 34 34.87 -74.62 17.66
CA SER A 34 33.46 -75.05 17.64
C SER A 34 33.00 -75.13 16.19
N VAL A 35 32.62 -76.32 15.73
CA VAL A 35 32.02 -76.53 14.41
C VAL A 35 30.52 -76.32 14.54
N VAL A 36 30.07 -75.08 14.35
CA VAL A 36 28.64 -74.72 14.32
C VAL A 36 28.07 -75.09 12.94
N ALA A 37 26.78 -75.44 12.85
CA ALA A 37 26.13 -75.64 11.55
C ALA A 37 26.29 -74.37 10.70
N PRO A 38 26.57 -74.51 9.38
CA PRO A 38 26.40 -73.39 8.48
C PRO A 38 24.93 -72.96 8.60
N ASP A 39 24.69 -71.71 8.95
CA ASP A 39 23.37 -71.13 8.84
C ASP A 39 22.95 -71.21 7.38
N THR A 40 21.84 -71.91 7.11
CA THR A 40 21.29 -72.13 5.77
C THR A 40 20.05 -71.28 5.52
N THR A 41 19.66 -70.44 6.47
CA THR A 41 18.50 -69.57 6.30
C THR A 41 18.94 -68.44 5.38
N ALA A 42 18.19 -68.24 4.29
CA ALA A 42 18.42 -67.11 3.42
C ALA A 42 17.73 -65.87 4.00
N PRO A 43 18.34 -64.67 3.91
CA PRO A 43 17.66 -63.44 4.24
C PRO A 43 16.45 -63.25 3.31
N THR A 44 15.42 -62.55 3.78
CA THR A 44 14.26 -62.13 2.99
C THR A 44 13.94 -60.66 3.27
N VAL A 45 13.31 -59.96 2.32
CA VAL A 45 12.76 -58.62 2.57
C VAL A 45 11.45 -58.76 3.33
N THR A 46 11.34 -58.16 4.51
CA THR A 46 10.13 -58.21 5.33
C THR A 46 9.17 -57.05 5.04
N SER A 47 9.70 -55.87 4.70
CA SER A 47 8.88 -54.70 4.40
C SER A 47 9.65 -53.61 3.64
N ILE A 48 8.92 -52.84 2.83
CA ILE A 48 9.36 -51.55 2.29
C ILE A 48 8.28 -50.52 2.62
N VAL A 49 8.57 -49.58 3.52
CA VAL A 49 7.63 -48.56 4.01
C VAL A 49 8.16 -47.16 3.71
N ARG A 50 7.27 -46.18 3.52
CA ARG A 50 7.66 -44.78 3.34
C ARG A 50 8.20 -44.21 4.65
N ALA A 51 9.17 -43.31 4.57
CA ALA A 51 9.78 -42.64 5.73
C ALA A 51 9.38 -41.17 5.89
N GLY A 52 8.46 -40.66 5.06
CA GLY A 52 8.12 -39.23 4.99
C GLY A 52 6.67 -38.93 4.59
N ALA A 53 6.36 -37.64 4.50
CA ALA A 53 5.02 -37.14 4.19
C ALA A 53 4.56 -37.55 2.78
N ASN A 54 3.26 -37.76 2.63
CA ASN A 54 2.60 -38.13 1.39
C ASN A 54 1.23 -37.46 1.35
N PRO A 55 0.79 -36.83 0.24
CA PRO A 55 1.45 -36.72 -1.08
C PRO A 55 2.66 -35.77 -1.10
N VAL A 56 3.43 -35.80 -2.20
CA VAL A 56 4.61 -34.96 -2.45
C VAL A 56 4.53 -34.26 -3.81
N THR A 57 5.30 -33.19 -3.98
CA THR A 57 5.40 -32.47 -5.25
C THR A 57 6.40 -33.13 -6.21
N PRO A 58 6.25 -32.96 -7.54
CA PRO A 58 7.24 -33.45 -8.50
C PRO A 58 8.63 -32.86 -8.23
N GLY A 59 9.66 -33.66 -8.41
CA GLY A 59 11.06 -33.30 -8.18
C GLY A 59 11.51 -33.45 -6.72
N SER A 60 10.62 -33.87 -5.82
CA SER A 60 10.94 -34.16 -4.43
C SER A 60 11.92 -35.34 -4.29
N SER A 61 12.71 -35.33 -3.22
CA SER A 61 13.49 -36.47 -2.75
C SER A 61 12.72 -37.15 -1.62
N VAL A 62 12.35 -38.42 -1.82
CA VAL A 62 11.58 -39.22 -0.85
C VAL A 62 12.40 -40.40 -0.36
N GLU A 63 12.02 -40.98 0.78
CA GLU A 63 12.78 -42.05 1.42
C GLU A 63 11.91 -43.26 1.73
N PHE A 64 12.47 -44.45 1.52
CA PHE A 64 11.87 -45.73 1.90
C PHE A 64 12.75 -46.43 2.93
N THR A 65 12.12 -47.01 3.96
CA THR A 65 12.79 -47.93 4.89
C THR A 65 12.56 -49.36 4.42
N VAL A 66 13.65 -50.03 4.03
CA VAL A 66 13.70 -51.43 3.63
C VAL A 66 14.18 -52.24 4.84
N THR A 67 13.42 -53.25 5.23
CA THR A 67 13.75 -54.13 6.36
C THR A 67 13.93 -55.55 5.86
N PHE A 68 15.02 -56.19 6.26
CA PHE A 68 15.33 -57.59 5.99
C PHE A 68 15.07 -58.46 7.23
N SER A 69 14.91 -59.77 7.04
CA SER A 69 14.69 -60.73 8.14
C SER A 69 15.90 -60.88 9.08
N GLU A 70 17.09 -60.51 8.62
CA GLU A 70 18.36 -60.51 9.34
C GLU A 70 19.29 -59.40 8.81
N ALA A 71 20.46 -59.23 9.43
CA ALA A 71 21.45 -58.26 8.93
C ALA A 71 22.11 -58.76 7.64
N VAL A 72 22.07 -57.94 6.60
CA VAL A 72 22.62 -58.25 5.27
C VAL A 72 23.78 -57.32 4.91
N THR A 73 24.60 -57.73 3.95
CA THR A 73 25.66 -56.95 3.31
C THR A 73 25.47 -56.97 1.79
N GLY A 74 26.16 -56.09 1.07
CA GLY A 74 26.09 -56.05 -0.40
C GLY A 74 24.98 -55.16 -0.96
N VAL A 75 24.15 -54.57 -0.10
CA VAL A 75 23.06 -53.67 -0.53
C VAL A 75 23.63 -52.38 -1.13
N ASP A 76 23.36 -52.14 -2.40
CA ASP A 76 23.69 -50.92 -3.14
C ASP A 76 22.53 -50.44 -4.04
N ALA A 77 22.76 -49.41 -4.86
CA ALA A 77 21.70 -48.83 -5.68
C ALA A 77 21.19 -49.74 -6.81
N THR A 78 21.97 -50.75 -7.21
CA THR A 78 21.61 -51.70 -8.28
C THR A 78 20.61 -52.76 -7.83
N ASP A 79 20.48 -52.97 -6.52
CA ASP A 79 19.48 -53.85 -5.90
C ASP A 79 18.06 -53.29 -5.90
N PHE A 80 17.87 -52.08 -6.43
CA PHE A 80 16.60 -51.37 -6.34
C PHE A 80 16.10 -50.92 -7.70
N ALA A 81 14.81 -51.12 -7.93
CA ALA A 81 14.09 -50.56 -9.06
C ALA A 81 13.00 -49.59 -8.57
N VAL A 82 12.81 -48.51 -9.32
CA VAL A 82 11.70 -47.57 -9.07
C VAL A 82 10.57 -47.91 -10.04
N THR A 83 9.41 -48.27 -9.50
CA THR A 83 8.19 -48.45 -10.28
C THR A 83 7.31 -47.22 -10.17
N THR A 84 6.91 -46.67 -11.32
CA THR A 84 6.05 -45.48 -11.37
C THR A 84 4.71 -45.75 -12.05
N THR A 85 3.72 -44.90 -11.78
CA THR A 85 2.46 -44.82 -12.53
C THR A 85 2.25 -43.40 -13.07
N GLY A 86 1.23 -43.22 -13.90
CA GLY A 86 0.89 -41.93 -14.48
C GLY A 86 1.92 -41.49 -15.52
N ASN A 87 2.31 -40.22 -15.50
CA ASN A 87 3.26 -39.63 -16.44
C ASN A 87 4.60 -39.24 -15.78
N ILE A 88 4.93 -39.87 -14.65
CA ILE A 88 6.20 -39.64 -13.97
C ILE A 88 7.36 -40.03 -14.87
N SER A 89 8.34 -39.14 -15.01
CA SER A 89 9.57 -39.33 -15.78
C SER A 89 10.80 -38.92 -14.96
N GLY A 90 11.88 -39.69 -15.07
CA GLY A 90 13.15 -39.41 -14.38
C GLY A 90 13.21 -39.82 -12.90
N ALA A 91 12.21 -40.56 -12.40
CA ALA A 91 12.27 -41.10 -11.04
C ALA A 91 13.39 -42.15 -10.92
N THR A 92 14.25 -42.00 -9.93
CA THR A 92 15.49 -42.80 -9.80
C THR A 92 15.94 -42.91 -8.34
N VAL A 93 16.63 -44.01 -8.01
CA VAL A 93 17.34 -44.14 -6.74
C VAL A 93 18.54 -43.21 -6.74
N THR A 94 18.71 -42.45 -5.66
CA THR A 94 19.75 -41.43 -5.51
C THR A 94 20.68 -41.70 -4.32
N GLY A 95 20.27 -42.56 -3.39
CA GLY A 95 21.09 -42.93 -2.25
C GLY A 95 20.60 -44.18 -1.53
N VAL A 96 21.53 -44.89 -0.89
CA VAL A 96 21.28 -46.05 -0.04
C VAL A 96 22.12 -45.88 1.23
N SER A 97 21.50 -46.02 2.40
CA SER A 97 22.15 -45.86 3.70
C SER A 97 21.75 -47.00 4.65
N PRO A 98 22.69 -47.62 5.39
CA PRO A 98 24.13 -47.37 5.33
C PRO A 98 24.75 -47.85 4.01
N ALA A 99 25.78 -47.14 3.54
CA ALA A 99 26.43 -47.46 2.25
C ALA A 99 27.33 -48.70 2.28
N SER A 100 27.64 -49.24 3.46
CA SER A 100 28.43 -50.46 3.64
C SER A 100 28.26 -51.03 5.04
N GLY A 101 28.68 -52.28 5.21
CA GLY A 101 28.60 -53.01 6.48
C GLY A 101 27.25 -53.71 6.68
N PRO A 102 27.17 -54.63 7.65
CA PRO A 102 25.96 -55.40 7.90
C PRO A 102 24.88 -54.54 8.57
N ALA A 103 23.68 -54.49 8.00
CA ALA A 103 22.53 -53.86 8.60
C ALA A 103 21.24 -54.63 8.30
N GLN A 104 20.26 -54.57 9.20
CA GLN A 104 18.95 -55.18 8.99
C GLN A 104 17.98 -54.21 8.29
N THR A 105 18.20 -52.90 8.45
CA THR A 105 17.35 -51.84 7.91
C THR A 105 18.18 -50.88 7.07
N TYR A 106 17.65 -50.53 5.90
CA TYR A 106 18.26 -49.56 4.98
C TYR A 106 17.27 -48.44 4.67
N THR A 107 17.77 -47.22 4.62
CA THR A 107 17.05 -46.07 4.07
C THR A 107 17.48 -45.87 2.63
N VAL A 108 16.52 -45.91 1.70
CA VAL A 108 16.74 -45.73 0.27
C VAL A 108 16.08 -44.43 -0.17
N THR A 109 16.89 -43.51 -0.69
CA THR A 109 16.45 -42.19 -1.14
C THR A 109 16.16 -42.22 -2.64
N VAL A 110 14.99 -41.76 -3.04
CA VAL A 110 14.47 -41.77 -4.41
C VAL A 110 14.07 -40.36 -4.84
N SER A 111 14.57 -39.90 -5.99
CA SER A 111 14.01 -38.72 -6.65
C SER A 111 12.70 -39.09 -7.33
N THR A 112 11.64 -38.31 -7.12
CA THR A 112 10.33 -38.55 -7.74
C THR A 112 10.26 -38.16 -9.20
N GLY A 113 11.25 -37.44 -9.73
CA GLY A 113 11.25 -36.95 -11.11
C GLY A 113 10.13 -35.94 -11.40
N SER A 114 9.82 -35.71 -12.67
CA SER A 114 8.74 -34.79 -13.09
C SER A 114 7.45 -35.53 -13.40
N GLY A 115 6.29 -34.89 -13.24
CA GLY A 115 4.98 -35.46 -13.57
C GLY A 115 4.18 -35.92 -12.35
N GLN A 116 3.06 -36.59 -12.58
CA GLN A 116 2.11 -37.02 -11.56
C GLN A 116 1.83 -38.53 -11.65
N GLY A 117 1.53 -39.12 -10.51
CA GLY A 117 1.26 -40.56 -10.38
C GLY A 117 1.73 -41.08 -9.04
N THR A 118 2.25 -42.30 -9.02
CA THR A 118 2.83 -42.91 -7.83
C THR A 118 4.25 -43.38 -8.06
N VAL A 119 5.07 -43.38 -7.02
CA VAL A 119 6.44 -43.89 -6.97
C VAL A 119 6.49 -45.00 -5.92
N ARG A 120 6.93 -46.19 -6.31
CA ARG A 120 7.18 -47.34 -5.44
C ARG A 120 8.64 -47.77 -5.58
N LEU A 121 9.25 -48.19 -4.48
CA LEU A 121 10.54 -48.86 -4.48
C LEU A 121 10.35 -50.38 -4.45
N ASP A 122 11.03 -51.07 -5.35
CA ASP A 122 11.09 -52.53 -5.43
C ASP A 122 12.54 -53.00 -5.17
N VAL A 123 12.69 -54.15 -4.52
CA VAL A 123 13.99 -54.84 -4.41
C VAL A 123 14.11 -55.82 -5.56
N VAL A 124 15.23 -55.75 -6.28
CA VAL A 124 15.63 -56.65 -7.36
C VAL A 124 16.81 -57.48 -6.87
N ASP A 125 16.59 -58.77 -6.76
CA ASP A 125 17.58 -59.74 -6.31
C ASP A 125 18.45 -60.22 -7.48
N ASP A 126 19.76 -60.05 -7.33
CA ASP A 126 20.80 -60.52 -8.24
C ASP A 126 21.87 -61.39 -7.53
N ASP A 127 21.54 -61.94 -6.35
CA ASP A 127 22.44 -62.69 -5.46
C ASP A 127 23.59 -61.87 -4.82
N THR A 128 23.65 -60.53 -4.98
CA THR A 128 24.69 -59.70 -4.36
C THR A 128 24.42 -59.39 -2.88
N ILE A 129 23.14 -59.22 -2.50
CA ILE A 129 22.71 -59.07 -1.10
C ILE A 129 22.85 -60.40 -0.36
N LYS A 130 23.62 -60.42 0.74
CA LYS A 130 23.96 -61.64 1.49
C LYS A 130 23.86 -61.47 3.00
N GLY A 131 23.37 -62.50 3.67
CA GLY A 131 23.36 -62.61 5.14
C GLY A 131 24.75 -62.89 5.72
N ALA A 132 24.83 -63.03 7.04
CA ALA A 132 26.10 -63.23 7.74
C ALA A 132 26.83 -64.51 7.29
N ALA A 133 26.06 -65.56 6.96
CA ALA A 133 26.58 -66.84 6.48
C ALA A 133 26.84 -66.90 4.96
N GLN A 134 26.79 -65.76 4.26
CA GLN A 134 26.98 -65.63 2.81
C GLN A 134 25.89 -66.28 1.95
N ASN A 135 24.74 -66.62 2.53
CA ASN A 135 23.55 -67.00 1.77
C ASN A 135 22.97 -65.75 1.07
N PRO A 136 22.72 -65.80 -0.24
CA PRO A 136 22.08 -64.70 -0.96
C PRO A 136 20.61 -64.54 -0.56
N LEU A 137 20.07 -63.32 -0.77
CA LEU A 137 18.66 -62.97 -0.54
C LEU A 137 17.73 -63.95 -1.25
N GLY A 138 16.76 -64.53 -0.55
CA GLY A 138 15.83 -65.53 -1.11
C GLY A 138 16.45 -66.93 -1.37
N GLY A 139 17.77 -67.07 -1.21
CA GLY A 139 18.54 -68.28 -1.47
C GLY A 139 19.27 -68.20 -2.82
N PRO A 140 20.05 -69.23 -3.23
CA PRO A 140 20.80 -69.15 -4.48
C PRO A 140 19.89 -69.05 -5.71
N GLY A 141 20.00 -67.95 -6.46
CA GLY A 141 19.44 -67.77 -7.79
C GLY A 141 18.69 -66.44 -7.97
N THR A 142 19.19 -65.61 -8.88
CA THR A 142 18.60 -64.32 -9.29
C THR A 142 17.08 -64.26 -9.30
N GLY A 143 16.53 -63.26 -8.62
CA GLY A 143 15.12 -62.88 -8.62
C GLY A 143 14.25 -63.68 -7.64
N ASN A 144 14.82 -64.62 -6.90
CA ASN A 144 14.07 -65.40 -5.90
C ASN A 144 13.85 -64.60 -4.60
N GLY A 145 14.60 -63.50 -4.40
CA GLY A 145 14.47 -62.56 -3.29
C GLY A 145 13.71 -61.27 -3.60
N ASN A 146 13.18 -61.10 -4.83
CA ASN A 146 12.49 -59.88 -5.26
C ASN A 146 11.34 -59.50 -4.32
N TYR A 147 11.17 -58.19 -4.05
CA TYR A 147 10.08 -57.66 -3.25
C TYR A 147 9.41 -56.47 -3.93
N THR A 148 8.13 -56.62 -4.28
CA THR A 148 7.34 -55.62 -5.02
C THR A 148 6.05 -55.17 -4.31
N ALA A 149 5.89 -55.56 -3.04
CA ALA A 149 4.73 -55.24 -2.20
C ALA A 149 4.99 -54.04 -1.27
N GLY A 150 5.79 -53.06 -1.73
CA GLY A 150 6.14 -51.86 -0.98
C GLY A 150 5.05 -50.79 -0.99
N GLU A 151 5.11 -49.87 -0.02
CA GLU A 151 4.28 -48.67 -0.01
C GLU A 151 4.62 -47.71 -1.18
N THR A 152 3.70 -46.80 -1.52
CA THR A 152 3.87 -45.85 -2.65
C THR A 152 3.75 -44.39 -2.21
N TYR A 153 4.63 -43.51 -2.71
CA TYR A 153 4.40 -42.07 -2.65
C TYR A 153 3.49 -41.64 -3.81
N THR A 154 2.49 -40.80 -3.54
CA THR A 154 1.70 -40.09 -4.54
C THR A 154 2.38 -38.77 -4.86
N VAL A 155 2.70 -38.58 -6.13
CA VAL A 155 3.29 -37.35 -6.66
C VAL A 155 2.19 -36.58 -7.38
N GLN A 156 1.92 -35.36 -6.94
CA GLN A 156 0.86 -34.52 -7.50
C GLN A 156 1.29 -33.06 -7.62
N ILE A 157 0.74 -32.40 -8.62
CA ILE A 157 0.84 -30.95 -8.83
C ILE A 157 -0.39 -30.32 -8.19
N SER A 158 -0.20 -29.28 -7.42
CA SER A 158 -1.29 -28.54 -6.78
C SER A 158 -1.44 -27.14 -7.38
N LEU A 159 -2.70 -26.75 -7.56
CA LEU A 159 -3.15 -25.44 -7.99
C LEU A 159 -3.65 -24.64 -6.79
N SER A 160 -3.29 -23.37 -6.75
CA SER A 160 -3.77 -22.39 -5.77
C SER A 160 -4.13 -21.07 -6.45
N ILE A 161 -4.99 -20.30 -5.80
CA ILE A 161 -5.29 -18.90 -6.13
C ILE A 161 -5.00 -18.05 -4.87
N ASN A 162 -4.50 -16.83 -5.02
CA ASN A 162 -4.24 -15.97 -3.86
C ASN A 162 -5.45 -15.10 -3.49
N ASP A 163 -5.43 -14.58 -2.26
CA ASP A 163 -6.33 -13.52 -1.81
C ASP A 163 -5.82 -12.13 -2.22
N VAL A 164 -6.73 -11.16 -2.31
CA VAL A 164 -6.45 -9.77 -2.65
C VAL A 164 -7.17 -8.85 -1.67
N THR A 165 -6.48 -7.86 -1.11
CA THR A 165 -7.09 -6.82 -0.25
C THR A 165 -6.67 -5.45 -0.74
N LYS A 166 -7.62 -4.59 -1.08
CA LYS A 166 -7.40 -3.19 -1.51
C LYS A 166 -8.61 -2.33 -1.15
N ALA A 167 -8.43 -1.02 -1.13
CA ALA A 167 -9.56 -0.09 -1.10
C ALA A 167 -10.26 -0.01 -2.46
N GLU A 168 -11.57 0.28 -2.47
CA GLU A 168 -12.36 0.46 -3.70
C GLU A 168 -12.09 1.79 -4.39
N GLY A 169 -11.78 2.84 -3.62
CA GLY A 169 -11.58 4.18 -4.12
C GLY A 169 -12.89 4.95 -4.24
N ASN A 170 -12.82 6.28 -4.23
CA ASN A 170 -14.04 7.08 -4.09
C ASN A 170 -14.87 7.25 -5.39
N THR A 171 -14.33 6.82 -6.53
CA THR A 171 -14.96 6.92 -7.86
C THR A 171 -14.35 5.91 -8.82
N GLY A 172 -15.10 5.51 -9.84
CA GLY A 172 -14.58 4.70 -10.94
C GLY A 172 -14.44 3.24 -10.55
N GLN A 173 -13.36 2.58 -10.99
CA GLN A 173 -13.12 1.17 -10.70
C GLN A 173 -11.68 0.94 -10.25
N THR A 174 -11.51 0.10 -9.24
CA THR A 174 -10.23 -0.42 -8.78
C THR A 174 -10.07 -1.87 -9.20
N THR A 175 -9.02 -2.18 -9.96
CA THR A 175 -8.77 -3.55 -10.41
C THR A 175 -8.12 -4.42 -9.33
N PHE A 176 -8.78 -5.53 -9.00
CA PHE A 176 -8.29 -6.63 -8.18
C PHE A 176 -7.70 -7.70 -9.10
N THR A 177 -6.48 -8.18 -8.80
CA THR A 177 -5.78 -9.15 -9.64
C THR A 177 -5.48 -10.41 -8.86
N PHE A 178 -6.18 -11.48 -9.21
CA PHE A 178 -6.01 -12.81 -8.66
C PHE A 178 -5.07 -13.62 -9.56
N ASN A 179 -4.11 -14.30 -8.94
CA ASN A 179 -3.09 -15.11 -9.58
C ASN A 179 -3.35 -16.58 -9.27
N VAL A 180 -3.67 -17.34 -10.32
CA VAL A 180 -3.72 -18.80 -10.24
C VAL A 180 -2.32 -19.35 -10.54
N THR A 181 -1.78 -20.16 -9.63
CA THR A 181 -0.41 -20.69 -9.68
C THR A 181 -0.36 -22.18 -9.44
N LEU A 182 0.73 -22.81 -9.91
CA LEU A 182 1.06 -24.21 -9.63
C LEU A 182 2.33 -24.30 -8.77
N ASP A 183 2.38 -25.30 -7.89
CA ASP A 183 3.57 -25.61 -7.07
C ASP A 183 4.71 -26.28 -7.85
N SER A 184 4.42 -26.78 -9.05
CA SER A 184 5.37 -27.36 -9.98
C SER A 184 4.91 -27.13 -11.42
N ALA A 185 5.85 -27.19 -12.36
CA ALA A 185 5.59 -26.96 -13.77
C ALA A 185 4.46 -27.88 -14.29
N ALA A 186 3.52 -27.30 -15.04
CA ALA A 186 2.37 -28.00 -15.60
C ALA A 186 2.80 -29.20 -16.46
N PRO A 187 2.05 -30.32 -16.41
CA PRO A 187 2.40 -31.55 -17.13
C PRO A 187 2.20 -31.38 -18.65
N ALA A 188 2.53 -32.43 -19.42
CA ALA A 188 2.21 -32.47 -20.84
C ALA A 188 0.69 -32.26 -21.06
N GLY A 189 0.33 -31.31 -21.93
CA GLY A 189 -1.05 -30.87 -22.14
C GLY A 189 -1.49 -29.68 -21.28
N GLY A 190 -0.68 -29.24 -20.31
CA GLY A 190 -0.97 -28.10 -19.43
C GLY A 190 -1.94 -28.44 -18.29
N VAL A 191 -2.36 -27.40 -17.57
CA VAL A 191 -3.46 -27.46 -16.59
C VAL A 191 -4.59 -26.58 -17.10
N THR A 192 -5.82 -27.08 -17.12
CA THR A 192 -7.01 -26.32 -17.54
C THR A 192 -8.02 -26.20 -16.41
N PHE A 193 -8.76 -25.09 -16.35
CA PHE A 193 -9.74 -24.80 -15.33
C PHE A 193 -10.77 -23.75 -15.77
N ASP A 194 -11.90 -23.68 -15.08
CA ASP A 194 -12.86 -22.59 -15.16
C ASP A 194 -12.69 -21.68 -13.93
N ILE A 195 -13.05 -20.40 -14.06
CA ILE A 195 -12.88 -19.41 -12.99
C ILE A 195 -14.02 -18.39 -13.02
N ALA A 196 -14.62 -18.12 -11.87
CA ALA A 196 -15.74 -17.17 -11.75
C ALA A 196 -15.76 -16.46 -10.40
N THR A 197 -16.25 -15.22 -10.39
CA THR A 197 -16.58 -14.49 -9.16
C THR A 197 -17.82 -15.07 -8.50
N ALA A 198 -17.96 -14.85 -7.19
CA ALA A 198 -19.16 -15.13 -6.41
C ALA A 198 -19.29 -14.13 -5.26
N ASP A 199 -20.52 -13.78 -4.92
CA ASP A 199 -20.82 -12.83 -3.85
C ASP A 199 -20.36 -13.32 -2.48
N GLY A 200 -19.95 -12.37 -1.63
CA GLY A 200 -19.72 -12.58 -0.20
C GLY A 200 -20.60 -11.64 0.61
N THR A 201 -19.99 -10.69 1.31
CA THR A 201 -20.74 -9.53 1.84
C THR A 201 -20.88 -8.45 0.78
N ALA A 202 -19.86 -8.28 -0.08
CA ALA A 202 -19.97 -7.50 -1.31
C ALA A 202 -20.74 -8.31 -2.36
N THR A 203 -21.67 -7.66 -3.06
CA THR A 203 -22.58 -8.27 -4.02
C THR A 203 -22.66 -7.49 -5.34
N ASP A 204 -22.91 -8.21 -6.44
CA ASP A 204 -23.27 -7.59 -7.73
C ASP A 204 -24.53 -6.72 -7.63
N ALA A 205 -25.47 -7.09 -6.75
CA ALA A 205 -26.74 -6.38 -6.58
C ALA A 205 -26.58 -4.98 -5.96
N ASP A 206 -25.61 -4.83 -5.06
CA ASP A 206 -25.24 -3.55 -4.43
C ASP A 206 -24.21 -2.79 -5.27
N ASN A 207 -23.76 -3.40 -6.38
CA ASN A 207 -22.85 -2.83 -7.38
C ASN A 207 -21.42 -2.64 -6.84
N ASP A 208 -20.96 -3.49 -5.92
CA ASP A 208 -19.62 -3.38 -5.31
C ASP A 208 -18.51 -3.84 -6.27
N TYR A 209 -18.83 -4.76 -7.19
CA TYR A 209 -17.89 -5.26 -8.19
C TYR A 209 -18.59 -5.77 -9.45
N GLU A 210 -17.88 -5.81 -10.57
CA GLU A 210 -18.40 -6.38 -11.83
C GLU A 210 -18.23 -7.91 -11.85
N PRO A 211 -19.31 -8.71 -11.88
CA PRO A 211 -19.22 -10.16 -11.88
C PRO A 211 -18.61 -10.69 -13.18
N LYS A 212 -17.76 -11.70 -13.07
CA LYS A 212 -17.00 -12.25 -14.20
C LYS A 212 -16.88 -13.76 -14.12
N SER A 213 -17.11 -14.43 -15.25
CA SER A 213 -16.98 -15.88 -15.39
C SER A 213 -16.30 -16.24 -16.71
N LEU A 214 -15.28 -17.09 -16.65
CA LEU A 214 -14.50 -17.56 -17.79
C LEU A 214 -14.34 -19.08 -17.72
N THR A 215 -14.49 -19.74 -18.87
CA THR A 215 -14.29 -21.19 -18.99
C THR A 215 -13.05 -21.52 -19.81
N GLY A 216 -12.47 -22.69 -19.59
CA GLY A 216 -11.36 -23.23 -20.38
C GLY A 216 -10.05 -22.44 -20.28
N GLN A 217 -9.80 -21.78 -19.15
CA GLN A 217 -8.53 -21.11 -18.89
C GLN A 217 -7.42 -22.14 -18.67
N SER A 218 -6.17 -21.75 -18.92
CA SER A 218 -5.05 -22.70 -18.84
C SER A 218 -3.73 -22.11 -18.38
N ILE A 219 -2.94 -22.94 -17.69
CA ILE A 219 -1.51 -22.74 -17.48
C ILE A 219 -0.79 -23.72 -18.43
N PRO A 220 -0.02 -23.22 -19.42
CA PRO A 220 0.57 -24.07 -20.44
C PRO A 220 1.64 -25.00 -19.85
N GLN A 221 1.85 -26.14 -20.51
CA GLN A 221 2.89 -27.11 -20.17
C GLN A 221 4.23 -26.42 -19.87
N GLY A 222 4.90 -26.86 -18.81
CA GLY A 222 6.21 -26.33 -18.42
C GLY A 222 6.17 -25.01 -17.65
N SER A 223 5.02 -24.35 -17.54
CA SER A 223 4.84 -23.14 -16.74
C SER A 223 4.28 -23.45 -15.35
N THR A 224 4.56 -22.57 -14.38
CA THR A 224 3.95 -22.55 -13.04
C THR A 224 2.91 -21.43 -12.88
N GLY A 225 2.63 -20.67 -13.95
CA GLY A 225 1.80 -19.47 -13.91
C GLY A 225 2.61 -18.17 -13.71
N PRO A 226 1.99 -17.08 -13.20
CA PRO A 226 0.58 -16.98 -12.84
C PRO A 226 -0.32 -16.83 -14.07
N TYR A 227 -1.50 -17.44 -14.04
CA TYR A 227 -2.63 -16.97 -14.84
C TYR A 227 -3.32 -15.83 -14.07
N GLN A 228 -3.44 -14.66 -14.69
CA GLN A 228 -4.02 -13.48 -14.06
C GLN A 228 -5.52 -13.38 -14.38
N PHE A 229 -6.34 -13.39 -13.33
CA PHE A 229 -7.77 -13.10 -13.40
C PHE A 229 -8.05 -11.76 -12.73
N THR A 230 -8.50 -10.79 -13.51
CA THR A 230 -8.82 -9.45 -13.02
C THR A 230 -10.32 -9.29 -12.79
N VAL A 231 -10.68 -8.65 -11.68
CA VAL A 231 -12.04 -8.24 -11.31
C VAL A 231 -11.99 -6.73 -11.07
N ASP A 232 -12.94 -5.99 -11.62
CA ASP A 232 -13.05 -4.55 -11.40
C ASP A 232 -14.04 -4.32 -10.25
N VAL A 233 -13.55 -3.72 -9.17
CA VAL A 233 -14.33 -3.32 -7.99
C VAL A 233 -14.78 -1.88 -8.22
N ASN A 234 -16.05 -1.58 -8.05
CA ASN A 234 -16.59 -0.23 -8.28
C ASN A 234 -16.32 0.61 -7.04
N GLY A 235 -15.78 1.80 -7.25
CA GLY A 235 -15.56 2.76 -6.18
C GLY A 235 -16.70 3.75 -6.09
N ASP A 236 -17.18 4.02 -4.88
CA ASP A 236 -18.19 5.06 -4.63
C ASP A 236 -17.90 5.90 -3.39
N THR A 237 -18.90 6.53 -2.77
CA THR A 237 -18.68 7.45 -1.62
C THR A 237 -19.53 7.09 -0.42
N THR A 238 -20.20 5.95 -0.50
CA THR A 238 -21.13 5.44 0.49
C THR A 238 -20.32 4.79 1.57
N LYS A 239 -20.48 5.27 2.81
CA LYS A 239 -19.79 4.62 3.92
C LYS A 239 -20.37 3.22 4.14
N GLU A 240 -19.51 2.23 4.01
CA GLU A 240 -19.79 0.82 4.19
C GLU A 240 -18.84 0.19 5.21
N GLU A 241 -19.05 -1.09 5.54
CA GLU A 241 -18.04 -1.86 6.28
C GLU A 241 -17.00 -2.40 5.30
N ASN A 242 -15.90 -2.99 5.79
CA ASN A 242 -15.04 -3.75 4.89
C ASN A 242 -15.79 -5.00 4.42
N GLU A 243 -15.78 -5.24 3.12
CA GLU A 243 -16.56 -6.30 2.51
C GLU A 243 -15.70 -7.34 1.80
N THR A 244 -16.31 -8.46 1.43
CA THR A 244 -15.64 -9.56 0.74
C THR A 244 -16.46 -10.09 -0.42
N PHE A 245 -15.79 -10.48 -1.49
CA PHE A 245 -16.30 -11.33 -2.57
C PHE A 245 -15.30 -12.48 -2.83
N PHE A 246 -15.69 -13.47 -3.60
CA PHE A 246 -14.87 -14.65 -3.88
C PHE A 246 -14.57 -14.82 -5.36
N VAL A 247 -13.45 -15.47 -5.68
CA VAL A 247 -13.10 -15.98 -7.00
C VAL A 247 -12.86 -17.47 -6.90
N ASN A 248 -13.75 -18.27 -7.50
CA ASN A 248 -13.73 -19.72 -7.41
C ASN A 248 -13.15 -20.34 -8.68
N VAL A 249 -12.16 -21.22 -8.49
CA VAL A 249 -11.59 -22.08 -9.53
C VAL A 249 -12.30 -23.44 -9.52
N SER A 250 -12.75 -23.90 -10.68
CA SER A 250 -13.48 -25.17 -10.84
C SER A 250 -13.05 -25.93 -12.10
N ASN A 251 -13.57 -27.14 -12.28
CA ASN A 251 -13.31 -27.99 -13.46
C ASN A 251 -11.81 -28.18 -13.77
N VAL A 252 -10.97 -28.24 -12.73
CA VAL A 252 -9.51 -28.36 -12.87
C VAL A 252 -9.13 -29.73 -13.43
N THR A 253 -8.33 -29.73 -14.50
CA THR A 253 -7.73 -30.93 -15.10
C THR A 253 -6.23 -30.73 -15.21
N GLY A 254 -5.44 -31.75 -14.87
CA GLY A 254 -3.98 -31.70 -14.93
C GLY A 254 -3.29 -31.26 -13.63
N ALA A 255 -4.05 -30.92 -12.59
CA ALA A 255 -3.57 -30.64 -11.23
C ALA A 255 -4.66 -30.99 -10.20
N THR A 256 -4.28 -30.96 -8.92
CA THR A 256 -5.19 -31.06 -7.76
C THR A 256 -5.40 -29.66 -7.17
N ILE A 257 -6.57 -29.37 -6.62
CA ILE A 257 -6.81 -28.08 -5.97
C ILE A 257 -6.28 -28.15 -4.53
N SER A 258 -5.29 -27.32 -4.21
CA SER A 258 -4.89 -27.07 -2.81
C SER A 258 -5.67 -25.89 -2.24
N ASP A 259 -5.86 -24.85 -3.05
CA ASP A 259 -6.72 -23.72 -2.73
C ASP A 259 -7.49 -23.28 -3.99
N GLY A 260 -8.81 -23.41 -3.94
CA GLY A 260 -9.68 -23.16 -5.08
C GLY A 260 -10.41 -21.82 -4.99
N GLN A 261 -10.25 -21.05 -3.92
CA GLN A 261 -11.03 -19.85 -3.67
C GLN A 261 -10.12 -18.69 -3.29
N GLY A 262 -10.04 -17.69 -4.16
CA GLY A 262 -9.42 -16.41 -3.83
C GLY A 262 -10.44 -15.52 -3.15
N THR A 263 -10.09 -14.95 -2.01
CA THR A 263 -10.90 -13.96 -1.30
C THR A 263 -10.48 -12.56 -1.74
N GLY A 264 -11.42 -11.80 -2.30
CA GLY A 264 -11.28 -10.37 -2.52
C GLY A 264 -11.84 -9.61 -1.32
N THR A 265 -11.02 -8.85 -0.61
CA THR A 265 -11.45 -7.95 0.47
C THR A 265 -11.42 -6.50 0.00
N ILE A 266 -12.59 -5.88 -0.01
CA ILE A 266 -12.79 -4.47 -0.31
C ILE A 266 -12.67 -3.70 1.01
N LEU A 267 -11.68 -2.83 1.10
CA LEU A 267 -11.51 -1.95 2.25
C LEU A 267 -12.30 -0.68 2.02
N ASN A 268 -13.27 -0.39 2.88
CA ASN A 268 -14.00 0.86 2.85
C ASN A 268 -13.02 2.03 3.09
N ASP A 269 -12.80 2.86 2.07
CA ASP A 269 -12.13 4.15 2.19
C ASP A 269 -13.11 5.33 2.27
N ASP A 270 -14.41 5.03 2.29
CA ASP A 270 -15.49 5.98 2.48
C ASP A 270 -15.73 6.30 3.95
N GLY A 271 -15.20 7.44 4.37
CA GLY A 271 -15.33 7.94 5.73
C GLY A 271 -15.23 9.45 5.79
N ALA A 272 -15.92 10.03 6.77
CA ALA A 272 -15.67 11.41 7.15
C ALA A 272 -14.16 11.60 7.46
N PRO A 273 -13.56 12.74 7.08
CA PRO A 273 -12.14 13.00 7.28
C PRO A 273 -11.75 12.84 8.75
N SER A 274 -10.50 12.47 8.95
CA SER A 274 -9.80 12.54 10.23
C SER A 274 -9.26 13.96 10.46
N ALA A 275 -8.95 14.29 11.71
CA ALA A 275 -8.34 15.57 12.07
C ALA A 275 -7.07 15.84 11.24
N GLY A 276 -6.92 17.08 10.75
CA GLY A 276 -5.82 17.52 9.88
C GLY A 276 -5.94 17.13 8.40
N GLN A 277 -6.92 16.30 8.00
CA GLN A 277 -7.16 15.98 6.58
C GLN A 277 -7.94 17.08 5.87
N ILE A 278 -8.82 17.79 6.57
CA ILE A 278 -9.43 19.04 6.11
C ILE A 278 -9.10 20.11 7.13
N ILE A 279 -8.48 21.20 6.68
CA ILE A 279 -7.97 22.27 7.54
C ILE A 279 -8.43 23.63 7.05
N ILE A 280 -8.57 24.58 7.97
CA ILE A 280 -8.78 26.00 7.70
C ILE A 280 -7.44 26.57 7.23
N SER A 281 -7.30 26.88 5.96
CA SER A 281 -6.02 27.24 5.35
C SER A 281 -5.81 28.75 5.20
N GLU A 282 -6.89 29.52 5.05
CA GLU A 282 -6.86 30.98 5.05
C GLU A 282 -8.16 31.52 5.63
N PHE A 283 -8.09 32.60 6.41
CA PHE A 283 -9.30 33.28 6.86
C PHE A 283 -9.08 34.78 7.09
N ARG A 284 -10.20 35.49 7.12
CA ARG A 284 -10.30 36.90 7.50
C ARG A 284 -11.66 37.16 8.14
N LEU A 285 -11.65 37.82 9.29
CA LEU A 285 -12.86 38.23 10.02
C LEU A 285 -13.14 39.74 9.92
N ARG A 286 -12.30 40.48 9.19
CA ARG A 286 -12.51 41.89 8.85
C ARG A 286 -11.71 42.29 7.63
N GLY A 287 -12.35 42.92 6.66
CA GLY A 287 -11.67 43.44 5.47
C GLY A 287 -11.49 44.96 5.49
N PRO A 288 -11.07 45.55 4.36
CA PRO A 288 -11.16 47.00 4.18
C PRO A 288 -12.62 47.48 4.31
N ALA A 289 -12.78 48.73 4.73
CA ALA A 289 -14.07 49.40 4.63
C ALA A 289 -14.54 49.43 3.15
N PRO A 290 -15.80 49.06 2.85
CA PRO A 290 -16.31 49.08 1.49
C PRO A 290 -16.30 50.51 0.94
N THR A 291 -15.81 50.71 -0.29
CA THR A 291 -15.81 52.02 -0.96
C THR A 291 -17.20 52.48 -1.40
N ALA A 292 -18.16 51.55 -1.46
CA ALA A 292 -19.58 51.79 -1.64
C ALA A 292 -20.33 50.68 -0.87
N SER A 293 -20.96 51.03 0.23
CA SER A 293 -21.71 50.06 1.04
C SER A 293 -23.12 49.81 0.46
N PRO A 294 -23.60 48.55 0.42
CA PRO A 294 -25.01 48.25 0.15
C PRO A 294 -25.93 48.27 1.39
N ALA A 295 -25.44 48.44 2.63
CA ALA A 295 -26.25 48.37 3.87
C ALA A 295 -25.67 49.21 5.05
N PRO A 296 -26.49 49.94 5.84
CA PRO A 296 -26.01 50.69 7.00
C PRO A 296 -25.36 49.79 8.07
N GLY A 297 -24.19 50.18 8.59
CA GLY A 297 -23.48 49.47 9.68
C GLY A 297 -22.23 48.68 9.25
N ASN A 298 -22.07 48.37 7.96
CA ASN A 298 -20.88 47.68 7.42
C ASN A 298 -19.74 48.64 7.01
N GLU A 299 -19.83 49.92 7.37
CA GLU A 299 -18.90 50.99 6.96
C GLU A 299 -17.46 50.76 7.48
N GLN A 300 -17.28 49.78 8.38
CA GLN A 300 -16.02 49.44 9.03
C GLN A 300 -15.42 48.10 8.55
N GLY A 301 -15.96 47.47 7.50
CA GLY A 301 -15.40 46.25 6.91
C GLY A 301 -15.64 44.95 7.71
N GLN A 302 -16.53 44.99 8.70
CA GLN A 302 -16.89 43.87 9.59
C GLN A 302 -17.39 42.66 8.81
N LEU A 303 -18.33 42.89 7.88
CA LEU A 303 -18.89 41.81 7.04
C LEU A 303 -17.99 41.41 5.87
N ASP A 304 -16.76 41.91 5.79
CA ASP A 304 -15.83 41.55 4.73
C ASP A 304 -14.95 40.35 5.13
N GLU A 305 -15.60 39.19 5.23
CA GLU A 305 -15.07 38.00 5.86
C GLU A 305 -15.05 36.80 4.90
N PHE A 306 -14.10 35.91 5.12
CA PHE A 306 -14.05 34.61 4.45
C PHE A 306 -13.30 33.58 5.27
N ILE A 307 -13.60 32.31 5.00
CA ILE A 307 -12.99 31.13 5.59
C ILE A 307 -12.73 30.15 4.43
N GLU A 308 -11.48 29.76 4.26
CA GLU A 308 -11.04 28.81 3.24
C GLU A 308 -10.65 27.48 3.91
N LEU A 309 -11.28 26.41 3.47
CA LEU A 309 -10.90 25.04 3.81
C LEU A 309 -9.95 24.50 2.75
N TYR A 310 -9.04 23.62 3.15
CA TYR A 310 -8.11 22.91 2.27
C TYR A 310 -8.15 21.42 2.56
N ASN A 311 -8.25 20.62 1.51
CA ASN A 311 -8.09 19.18 1.58
C ASN A 311 -6.61 18.81 1.56
N ASN A 312 -6.10 18.37 2.71
CA ASN A 312 -4.72 17.99 2.92
C ASN A 312 -4.44 16.49 2.68
N SER A 313 -5.37 15.74 2.06
CA SER A 313 -5.15 14.38 1.57
C SER A 313 -4.83 14.35 0.06
N ASP A 314 -4.44 13.17 -0.42
CA ASP A 314 -4.25 12.87 -1.84
C ASP A 314 -5.51 12.24 -2.48
N SER A 315 -6.66 12.32 -1.82
CA SER A 315 -7.97 11.83 -2.28
C SER A 315 -9.05 12.89 -2.17
N ASP A 316 -10.05 12.84 -3.04
CA ASP A 316 -11.22 13.72 -2.93
C ASP A 316 -11.99 13.37 -1.65
N PHE A 317 -12.49 14.38 -0.94
CA PHE A 317 -13.49 14.15 0.09
C PHE A 317 -14.87 14.56 -0.40
N VAL A 318 -15.83 13.66 -0.31
CA VAL A 318 -17.24 13.99 -0.46
C VAL A 318 -17.83 14.14 0.93
N VAL A 319 -18.48 15.28 1.16
CA VAL A 319 -19.12 15.51 2.44
C VAL A 319 -20.37 14.64 2.53
N VAL A 320 -20.33 13.64 3.39
CA VAL A 320 -21.43 12.70 3.65
C VAL A 320 -22.11 13.01 4.99
N ASP A 321 -23.31 12.45 5.19
CA ASP A 321 -23.93 12.43 6.52
C ASP A 321 -23.27 11.33 7.36
N SER A 322 -22.77 11.67 8.55
CA SER A 322 -21.87 10.79 9.31
C SER A 322 -22.56 9.82 10.28
N ALA A 323 -23.89 9.62 10.26
CA ALA A 323 -24.53 8.66 11.18
C ALA A 323 -25.84 7.98 10.70
N PRO A 324 -26.07 6.70 11.07
CA PRO A 324 -27.34 5.98 10.94
C PRO A 324 -28.19 6.12 12.22
N LEU A 325 -28.39 7.33 12.75
CA LEU A 325 -29.27 7.56 13.90
C LEU A 325 -30.60 8.21 13.47
N PRO A 326 -31.76 7.59 13.74
CA PRO A 326 -33.03 8.11 13.28
C PRO A 326 -33.52 9.20 14.24
N ALA A 327 -33.02 10.44 14.07
CA ALA A 327 -33.70 11.69 14.49
C ALA A 327 -32.97 13.00 14.18
N LEU A 328 -31.71 13.01 13.71
CA LEU A 328 -31.00 14.25 13.38
C LEU A 328 -30.20 14.15 12.07
N ALA A 329 -30.92 14.04 10.94
CA ALA A 329 -30.36 14.46 9.66
C ALA A 329 -30.07 15.97 9.71
N SER A 330 -28.85 16.37 10.08
CA SER A 330 -28.41 17.77 10.07
C SER A 330 -27.23 18.00 9.11
N ARG A 331 -27.23 17.19 8.04
CA ARG A 331 -26.56 17.34 6.74
C ARG A 331 -25.29 18.19 6.75
N SER A 332 -24.15 17.56 7.11
CA SER A 332 -22.75 17.85 6.69
C SER A 332 -21.77 18.23 7.81
N TRP A 333 -20.60 18.75 7.44
CA TRP A 333 -19.58 19.38 8.26
C TRP A 333 -19.92 20.84 8.58
N ALA A 334 -19.65 21.28 9.80
CA ALA A 334 -19.94 22.62 10.27
C ALA A 334 -18.68 23.44 10.55
N ILE A 335 -18.74 24.71 10.18
CA ILE A 335 -17.82 25.76 10.65
C ILE A 335 -18.51 26.47 11.81
N VAL A 336 -17.86 26.46 12.96
CA VAL A 336 -18.34 27.02 14.23
C VAL A 336 -17.36 28.10 14.68
N SER A 337 -17.84 29.11 15.40
CA SER A 337 -17.01 30.16 15.98
C SER A 337 -17.45 30.44 17.41
N ASP A 338 -16.49 30.79 18.29
CA ASP A 338 -16.73 31.22 19.68
C ASP A 338 -17.21 32.67 19.79
N ASP A 339 -17.74 33.21 18.70
CA ASP A 339 -18.18 34.58 18.56
C ASP A 339 -19.12 35.02 19.70
N PRO A 340 -18.73 36.00 20.54
CA PRO A 340 -19.52 36.49 21.66
C PRO A 340 -20.76 37.27 21.22
N LEU A 341 -20.91 37.60 19.93
CA LEU A 341 -22.13 38.19 19.37
C LEU A 341 -23.25 37.17 19.17
N ASN A 342 -22.99 35.86 19.39
CA ASN A 342 -24.06 34.90 19.59
C ASN A 342 -24.84 35.34 20.84
N ALA A 343 -26.08 35.79 20.64
CA ALA A 343 -26.85 36.54 21.64
C ALA A 343 -27.18 35.76 22.94
N ASP A 344 -26.82 34.47 23.00
CA ASP A 344 -26.94 33.59 24.15
C ASP A 344 -25.64 32.76 24.31
N PRO A 345 -24.97 32.77 25.48
CA PRO A 345 -23.84 31.90 25.77
C PRO A 345 -24.13 30.39 25.62
N ALA A 346 -25.41 29.98 25.65
CA ALA A 346 -25.84 28.61 25.35
C ALA A 346 -25.83 28.28 23.84
N GLU A 347 -25.72 29.29 22.97
CA GLU A 347 -25.69 29.20 21.51
C GLU A 347 -24.26 29.33 20.93
N LEU A 348 -23.22 29.27 21.77
CA LEU A 348 -21.80 29.30 21.36
C LEU A 348 -21.39 28.15 20.43
N LEU A 349 -22.27 27.19 20.20
CA LEU A 349 -22.07 26.01 19.36
C LEU A 349 -23.01 25.97 18.15
N THR A 350 -23.58 27.10 17.72
CA THR A 350 -24.40 27.15 16.51
C THR A 350 -23.52 27.32 15.27
N PRO A 351 -23.62 26.44 14.24
CA PRO A 351 -22.84 26.57 13.02
C PRO A 351 -22.99 27.94 12.36
N LYS A 352 -21.87 28.60 12.04
CA LYS A 352 -21.85 29.79 11.18
C LYS A 352 -22.13 29.40 9.73
N PHE A 353 -21.63 28.23 9.33
CA PHE A 353 -21.91 27.64 8.03
C PHE A 353 -21.89 26.12 8.12
N VAL A 354 -22.79 25.48 7.38
CA VAL A 354 -22.81 24.03 7.19
C VAL A 354 -22.49 23.78 5.72
N VAL A 355 -21.42 23.03 5.45
CA VAL A 355 -21.06 22.64 4.08
C VAL A 355 -22.22 21.81 3.50
N PRO A 356 -22.54 21.74 2.22
CA PRO A 356 -23.57 20.81 1.73
C PRO A 356 -23.14 19.34 1.82
N VAL A 357 -24.05 18.41 2.15
CA VAL A 357 -23.85 16.99 1.80
C VAL A 357 -23.75 16.86 0.28
N GLY A 358 -22.86 15.97 -0.20
CA GLY A 358 -22.53 15.81 -1.61
C GLY A 358 -21.50 16.84 -2.12
N THR A 359 -21.02 17.76 -1.28
CA THR A 359 -19.92 18.65 -1.67
C THR A 359 -18.65 17.83 -1.82
N THR A 360 -18.07 17.81 -3.02
CA THR A 360 -16.72 17.30 -3.23
C THR A 360 -15.71 18.42 -2.98
N ILE A 361 -14.81 18.22 -2.02
CA ILE A 361 -13.59 19.02 -1.87
C ILE A 361 -12.46 18.20 -2.49
N PRO A 362 -11.97 18.57 -3.69
CA PRO A 362 -11.01 17.75 -4.42
C PRO A 362 -9.72 17.51 -3.62
N ALA A 363 -9.02 16.43 -3.93
CA ALA A 363 -7.67 16.14 -3.42
C ALA A 363 -6.79 17.36 -3.61
N ARG A 364 -6.10 17.79 -2.55
CA ARG A 364 -5.25 19.00 -2.58
C ARG A 364 -5.99 20.28 -3.01
N GLY A 365 -7.32 20.28 -2.95
CA GLY A 365 -8.20 21.37 -3.35
C GLY A 365 -8.69 22.22 -2.19
N HIS A 366 -9.52 23.21 -2.51
CA HIS A 366 -9.99 24.22 -1.58
C HIS A 366 -11.52 24.31 -1.58
N TYR A 367 -12.09 24.88 -0.52
CA TYR A 367 -13.51 25.23 -0.44
C TYR A 367 -13.66 26.57 0.30
N LEU A 368 -14.29 27.55 -0.34
CA LEU A 368 -14.37 28.93 0.13
C LEU A 368 -15.77 29.27 0.63
N VAL A 369 -15.82 29.77 1.87
CA VAL A 369 -17.04 30.28 2.50
C VAL A 369 -16.87 31.77 2.77
N THR A 370 -17.87 32.58 2.41
CA THR A 370 -17.77 34.05 2.47
C THR A 370 -18.93 34.71 3.22
N ASN A 371 -18.73 35.89 3.80
CA ASN A 371 -19.86 36.65 4.33
C ASN A 371 -20.58 37.40 3.19
N SER A 372 -21.83 37.02 2.93
CA SER A 372 -22.66 37.58 1.86
C SER A 372 -23.04 39.06 2.06
N GLY A 373 -22.86 39.61 3.27
CA GLY A 373 -23.19 40.99 3.61
C GLY A 373 -22.11 42.03 3.28
N GLY A 374 -20.87 41.61 2.99
CA GLY A 374 -19.77 42.57 2.79
C GLY A 374 -18.49 42.05 2.13
N TYR A 375 -18.43 40.78 1.71
CA TYR A 375 -17.23 40.21 1.09
C TYR A 375 -16.79 40.99 -0.16
N SER A 376 -15.58 41.54 -0.12
CA SER A 376 -15.05 42.46 -1.15
C SER A 376 -14.43 41.76 -2.35
N LEU A 377 -14.15 40.46 -2.26
CA LEU A 377 -13.46 39.67 -3.30
C LEU A 377 -14.44 38.73 -4.03
N THR A 378 -15.64 39.22 -4.35
CA THR A 378 -16.78 38.42 -4.84
C THR A 378 -16.48 37.51 -6.05
N ALA A 379 -15.55 37.89 -6.92
CA ALA A 379 -15.11 37.06 -8.06
C ALA A 379 -14.50 35.71 -7.65
N TYR A 380 -14.02 35.57 -6.41
CA TYR A 380 -13.49 34.33 -5.86
C TYR A 380 -14.57 33.42 -5.26
N ALA A 381 -15.73 33.95 -4.87
CA ALA A 381 -16.78 33.17 -4.22
C ALA A 381 -17.64 32.32 -5.19
N ALA A 382 -17.46 32.49 -6.50
CA ALA A 382 -18.47 32.09 -7.49
C ALA A 382 -18.60 30.56 -7.73
N ALA A 383 -17.59 29.77 -7.40
CA ALA A 383 -17.57 28.34 -7.74
C ALA A 383 -18.26 27.46 -6.66
N ASP A 384 -18.13 27.83 -5.39
CA ASP A 384 -18.67 27.05 -4.29
C ASP A 384 -20.08 27.52 -4.00
N THR A 385 -21.03 26.59 -3.90
CA THR A 385 -22.46 26.92 -3.78
C THR A 385 -23.09 26.30 -2.54
N LYS A 386 -24.17 26.94 -2.08
CA LYS A 386 -25.08 26.40 -1.08
C LYS A 386 -26.04 25.37 -1.69
N PRO A 387 -26.64 24.50 -0.87
CA PRO A 387 -27.78 23.70 -1.30
C PRO A 387 -28.93 24.60 -1.79
N ALA A 388 -29.66 24.15 -2.82
CA ALA A 388 -30.75 24.92 -3.41
C ALA A 388 -31.93 25.16 -2.44
N ASP A 389 -32.13 24.27 -1.47
CA ASP A 389 -33.17 24.30 -0.45
C ASP A 389 -32.92 25.32 0.68
N VAL A 390 -31.71 25.90 0.79
CA VAL A 390 -31.39 27.00 1.73
C VAL A 390 -31.12 28.34 1.00
N GLY A 391 -31.72 28.52 -0.18
CA GLY A 391 -31.71 29.77 -0.94
C GLY A 391 -30.77 29.79 -2.15
N GLY A 392 -29.93 28.77 -2.33
CA GLY A 392 -28.96 28.69 -3.42
C GLY A 392 -27.93 29.84 -3.45
N GLY A 393 -27.08 29.86 -4.48
CA GLY A 393 -26.02 30.87 -4.64
C GLY A 393 -24.70 30.50 -3.96
N PRO A 394 -23.73 31.44 -3.90
CA PRO A 394 -22.38 31.19 -3.35
C PRO A 394 -22.39 30.68 -1.91
N ALA A 395 -21.47 29.78 -1.58
CA ALA A 395 -21.21 29.29 -0.22
C ALA A 395 -20.91 30.49 0.70
N SER A 396 -21.85 30.76 1.61
CA SER A 396 -21.81 32.00 2.39
C SER A 396 -22.60 31.95 3.70
N TYR A 397 -22.26 32.83 4.62
CA TYR A 397 -23.02 33.12 5.82
C TYR A 397 -23.40 34.61 5.85
N GLN A 398 -24.22 35.02 6.82
CA GLN A 398 -24.74 36.40 6.93
C GLN A 398 -24.37 37.09 8.25
N ALA A 399 -24.20 36.34 9.33
CA ALA A 399 -23.81 36.90 10.62
C ALA A 399 -22.34 37.35 10.59
N ASP A 400 -22.08 38.53 11.14
CA ASP A 400 -20.72 38.97 11.48
C ASP A 400 -20.07 37.92 12.40
N ILE A 401 -18.78 37.64 12.22
CA ILE A 401 -17.98 36.91 13.20
C ILE A 401 -17.07 37.93 13.87
N ALA A 402 -17.22 38.14 15.18
CA ALA A 402 -16.47 39.18 15.87
C ALA A 402 -14.94 39.03 15.70
N ASP A 403 -14.23 40.15 15.60
CA ASP A 403 -12.78 40.16 15.56
C ASP A 403 -12.20 39.39 16.76
N GLY A 404 -11.17 38.57 16.51
CA GLY A 404 -10.51 37.80 17.57
C GLY A 404 -11.27 36.54 17.99
N SER A 405 -12.43 36.24 17.38
CA SER A 405 -13.05 34.93 17.52
C SER A 405 -12.18 33.85 16.85
N GLY A 406 -12.17 32.66 17.43
CA GLY A 406 -11.67 31.44 16.82
C GLY A 406 -12.71 30.77 15.93
N LEU A 407 -12.21 29.83 15.13
CA LEU A 407 -12.95 29.03 14.17
C LEU A 407 -12.63 27.55 14.42
N ALA A 408 -13.63 26.70 14.37
CA ALA A 408 -13.47 25.25 14.45
C ALA A 408 -14.27 24.58 13.34
N LEU A 409 -13.66 23.60 12.69
CA LEU A 409 -14.30 22.76 11.68
C LEU A 409 -14.66 21.43 12.32
N TYR A 410 -15.91 21.01 12.17
CA TYR A 410 -16.43 19.74 12.65
C TYR A 410 -16.95 18.90 11.49
N ARG A 411 -16.77 17.58 11.56
CA ARG A 411 -17.30 16.64 10.54
C ARG A 411 -18.79 16.30 10.72
N THR A 412 -19.49 17.10 11.51
CA THR A 412 -20.91 17.00 11.80
C THR A 412 -21.51 18.40 11.92
N GLY A 413 -22.80 18.52 11.60
CA GLY A 413 -23.59 19.74 11.75
C GLY A 413 -24.40 19.77 13.03
N ASN A 414 -24.38 18.68 13.81
CA ASN A 414 -25.13 18.55 15.05
C ASN A 414 -24.40 19.25 16.21
N PRO A 415 -24.96 20.33 16.78
CA PRO A 415 -24.34 21.03 17.91
C PRO A 415 -24.06 20.15 19.12
N GLU A 416 -24.87 19.10 19.34
CA GLU A 416 -24.68 18.16 20.46
C GLU A 416 -23.38 17.35 20.35
N ALA A 417 -22.79 17.28 19.15
CA ALA A 417 -21.60 16.49 18.87
C ALA A 417 -20.29 17.32 18.89
N PHE A 418 -20.33 18.63 19.08
CA PHE A 418 -19.14 19.50 18.99
C PHE A 418 -18.16 19.34 20.17
N ASP A 419 -18.62 18.76 21.29
CA ASP A 419 -17.77 18.40 22.42
C ASP A 419 -17.31 16.92 22.37
N VAL A 420 -17.73 16.15 21.37
CA VAL A 420 -17.36 14.74 21.23
C VAL A 420 -15.92 14.64 20.70
N PRO A 421 -15.00 13.94 21.41
CA PRO A 421 -13.64 13.76 20.94
C PRO A 421 -13.60 13.09 19.56
N GLY A 422 -12.84 13.69 18.64
CA GLY A 422 -12.68 13.17 17.28
C GLY A 422 -13.64 13.78 16.23
N GLU A 423 -14.64 14.56 16.64
CA GLU A 423 -15.52 15.26 15.68
C GLU A 423 -14.91 16.55 15.12
N ARG A 424 -13.99 17.18 15.87
CA ARG A 424 -13.26 18.37 15.42
C ARG A 424 -12.15 17.98 14.45
N LEU A 425 -12.21 18.53 13.23
CA LEU A 425 -11.22 18.31 12.17
C LEU A 425 -10.02 19.25 12.26
N ASP A 426 -10.28 20.52 12.57
CA ASP A 426 -9.28 21.57 12.69
C ASP A 426 -9.82 22.74 13.52
N ALA A 427 -8.94 23.53 14.12
CA ALA A 427 -9.32 24.76 14.80
C ALA A 427 -8.22 25.83 14.74
N VAL A 428 -8.64 27.09 14.57
CA VAL A 428 -7.75 28.26 14.57
C VAL A 428 -8.36 29.44 15.30
N GLY A 429 -7.64 30.00 16.27
CA GLY A 429 -8.21 31.05 17.12
C GLY A 429 -7.21 31.75 18.04
N PHE A 430 -7.73 32.63 18.90
CA PHE A 430 -6.92 33.62 19.63
C PHE A 430 -6.99 33.46 21.16
N THR A 431 -8.16 33.12 21.72
CA THR A 431 -8.34 33.10 23.20
C THR A 431 -9.01 31.84 23.74
N ASN A 432 -9.97 31.25 23.02
CA ASN A 432 -10.69 30.08 23.49
C ASN A 432 -10.03 28.79 23.01
N SER A 433 -9.58 27.96 23.95
CA SER A 433 -8.86 26.71 23.67
C SER A 433 -9.68 25.64 22.93
N ALA A 434 -11.00 25.75 22.90
CA ALA A 434 -11.83 24.89 22.06
C ALA A 434 -11.72 25.23 20.56
N PHE A 435 -11.28 26.46 20.24
CA PHE A 435 -11.24 27.01 18.89
C PHE A 435 -9.81 27.36 18.44
N PHE A 436 -8.79 26.81 19.08
CA PHE A 436 -7.42 26.85 18.60
C PHE A 436 -6.69 25.54 18.89
N GLU A 437 -5.59 25.32 18.18
CA GLU A 437 -4.68 24.20 18.41
C GLU A 437 -3.33 24.71 18.91
N GLY A 438 -2.87 24.10 20.02
CA GLY A 438 -1.58 24.44 20.60
C GLY A 438 -1.51 25.89 21.06
N ALA A 439 -0.54 26.65 20.54
CA ALA A 439 -0.39 28.07 20.82
C ALA A 439 -1.37 28.92 19.97
N PRO A 440 -2.19 29.79 20.61
CA PRO A 440 -3.17 30.60 19.90
C PRO A 440 -2.51 31.68 19.04
N LEU A 441 -3.26 32.17 18.05
CA LEU A 441 -2.86 33.32 17.26
C LEU A 441 -2.79 34.59 18.09
N THR A 442 -1.85 35.45 17.72
CA THR A 442 -1.74 36.81 18.25
C THR A 442 -2.23 37.86 17.23
N PRO A 443 -2.64 39.06 17.67
CA PRO A 443 -2.94 39.44 19.05
C PRO A 443 -4.30 38.85 19.50
N ALA A 444 -4.51 38.71 20.81
CA ALA A 444 -5.69 38.04 21.38
C ALA A 444 -7.05 38.59 20.89
N GLY A 445 -7.14 39.88 20.57
CA GLY A 445 -8.37 40.52 20.04
C GLY A 445 -8.48 40.52 18.51
N GLY A 446 -7.64 39.76 17.81
CA GLY A 446 -7.59 39.76 16.35
C GLY A 446 -7.24 41.12 15.74
N ILE A 447 -7.63 41.31 14.48
CA ILE A 447 -7.35 42.53 13.70
C ILE A 447 -8.62 43.37 13.60
N THR A 448 -8.67 44.42 14.39
CA THR A 448 -9.84 45.32 14.48
C THR A 448 -9.78 46.52 13.51
N THR A 449 -8.63 46.68 12.82
CA THR A 449 -8.44 47.78 11.86
C THR A 449 -8.90 47.32 10.46
N PRO A 450 -9.72 48.11 9.74
CA PRO A 450 -10.15 47.75 8.39
C PRO A 450 -8.96 47.77 7.41
N LEU A 451 -8.47 46.59 7.03
CA LEU A 451 -7.26 46.40 6.24
C LEU A 451 -7.43 45.30 5.20
N GLN A 452 -6.68 45.42 4.10
CA GLN A 452 -6.51 44.31 3.14
C GLN A 452 -5.48 43.31 3.67
N HIS A 453 -5.96 42.30 4.40
CA HIS A 453 -5.13 41.33 5.11
C HIS A 453 -5.78 39.94 5.16
N SER A 454 -5.03 38.91 5.51
CA SER A 454 -5.57 37.61 5.93
C SER A 454 -4.60 36.88 6.87
N PHE A 455 -5.11 35.90 7.60
CA PHE A 455 -4.28 34.87 8.22
C PHE A 455 -4.21 33.69 7.27
N VAL A 456 -3.01 33.32 6.85
CA VAL A 456 -2.76 32.25 5.88
C VAL A 456 -1.85 31.21 6.52
N ARG A 457 -2.16 29.92 6.35
CA ARG A 457 -1.24 28.85 6.73
C ARG A 457 0.05 28.95 5.90
N LYS A 458 1.19 28.88 6.58
CA LYS A 458 2.51 28.77 5.99
C LYS A 458 2.57 27.53 5.13
N GLN A 459 3.35 27.57 4.07
CA GLN A 459 3.57 26.41 3.23
C GLN A 459 4.91 25.76 3.54
N THR A 460 4.89 24.44 3.76
CA THR A 460 6.08 23.59 3.83
C THR A 460 6.04 22.63 2.66
N THR A 461 7.11 22.58 1.86
CA THR A 461 7.17 21.73 0.65
C THR A 461 6.02 21.92 -0.36
N GLY A 462 5.44 23.13 -0.40
CA GLY A 462 4.33 23.46 -1.32
C GLY A 462 2.93 23.09 -0.79
N ARG A 463 2.82 22.55 0.42
CA ARG A 463 1.56 22.19 1.09
C ARG A 463 1.35 23.05 2.35
N PRO A 464 0.11 23.37 2.75
CA PRO A 464 -0.14 24.05 4.02
C PRO A 464 0.45 23.28 5.20
N GLN A 465 1.07 24.00 6.13
CA GLN A 465 1.65 23.47 7.34
C GLN A 465 0.55 23.32 8.41
N ASP A 466 0.52 22.15 9.03
CA ASP A 466 -0.34 21.87 10.16
C ASP A 466 0.43 21.06 11.20
N THR A 467 0.98 21.75 12.21
CA THR A 467 1.74 21.16 13.31
C THR A 467 0.91 21.07 14.59
N GLY A 468 -0.40 21.41 14.51
CA GLY A 468 -1.29 21.57 15.64
C GLY A 468 -0.91 22.75 16.53
N GLN A 469 -0.25 23.78 15.97
CA GLN A 469 0.25 24.96 16.69
C GLN A 469 -0.05 26.21 15.86
N ASN A 470 -1.19 26.85 16.09
CA ASN A 470 -1.67 27.89 15.17
C ASN A 470 -0.68 29.05 14.95
N GLU A 471 0.02 29.54 15.98
CA GLU A 471 1.02 30.62 15.79
C GLU A 471 2.26 30.15 14.99
N ALA A 472 2.60 28.86 15.07
CA ALA A 472 3.66 28.28 14.25
C ALA A 472 3.22 28.05 12.81
N ASP A 473 1.92 27.79 12.60
CA ASP A 473 1.36 27.39 11.32
C ASP A 473 0.86 28.56 10.48
N PHE A 474 0.42 29.67 11.07
CA PHE A 474 -0.11 30.82 10.33
C PHE A 474 0.88 31.99 10.25
N HIS A 475 0.80 32.75 9.16
CA HIS A 475 1.33 34.11 9.09
C HIS A 475 0.20 35.12 8.85
N PHE A 476 0.41 36.34 9.34
CA PHE A 476 -0.47 37.48 9.07
C PHE A 476 0.07 38.21 7.84
N VAL A 477 -0.69 38.23 6.74
CA VAL A 477 -0.30 38.92 5.51
C VAL A 477 -1.10 40.19 5.31
N GLU A 478 -0.45 41.24 4.82
CA GLU A 478 -1.09 42.53 4.57
C GLU A 478 -0.37 43.29 3.44
N VAL A 479 -1.12 44.07 2.67
CA VAL A 479 -0.66 44.66 1.39
C VAL A 479 0.31 45.84 1.52
N SER A 480 0.46 46.41 2.71
CA SER A 480 1.27 47.60 2.97
C SER A 480 2.37 47.43 4.03
N ALA A 481 2.58 46.20 4.52
CA ALA A 481 3.56 45.85 5.55
C ALA A 481 3.51 46.76 6.78
N ALA A 482 2.38 46.74 7.48
CA ALA A 482 2.20 47.43 8.75
C ALA A 482 2.21 46.47 9.96
N SER A 483 2.52 47.03 11.14
CA SER A 483 2.13 46.38 12.40
C SER A 483 0.68 46.72 12.70
N SER A 484 -0.18 45.72 12.86
CA SER A 484 -1.59 45.91 13.23
C SER A 484 -1.83 45.26 14.58
N ASN A 485 -2.35 46.03 15.53
CA ASN A 485 -2.60 45.58 16.91
C ASN A 485 -1.38 44.88 17.58
N GLY A 486 -0.17 45.31 17.24
CA GLY A 486 1.08 44.77 17.80
C GLY A 486 1.64 43.52 17.09
N ARG A 487 0.94 42.96 16.08
CA ARG A 487 1.48 41.90 15.22
C ARG A 487 2.05 42.48 13.94
N ALA A 488 3.30 42.12 13.63
CA ALA A 488 3.91 42.47 12.36
C ALA A 488 3.32 41.60 11.25
N SER A 489 2.88 42.23 10.15
CA SER A 489 2.51 41.49 8.95
C SER A 489 3.74 41.07 8.16
N VAL A 490 3.56 40.13 7.23
CA VAL A 490 4.43 39.91 6.08
C VAL A 490 3.77 40.53 4.86
N LEU A 491 4.55 41.09 3.93
CA LEU A 491 4.01 41.60 2.67
C LEU A 491 3.34 40.47 1.88
N GLY A 492 2.04 40.61 1.65
CA GLY A 492 1.20 39.70 0.91
C GLY A 492 -0.19 40.28 0.68
N ALA A 493 -1.07 39.52 0.04
CA ALA A 493 -2.46 39.91 -0.16
C ALA A 493 -3.36 38.71 0.12
N PRO A 494 -4.62 38.93 0.54
CA PRO A 494 -5.61 37.87 0.55
C PRO A 494 -5.69 37.22 -0.82
N GLY A 495 -5.64 35.89 -0.86
CA GLY A 495 -5.67 35.13 -2.10
C GLY A 495 -6.53 33.88 -1.96
N PRO A 496 -7.81 34.02 -1.56
CA PRO A 496 -8.64 32.88 -1.26
C PRO A 496 -8.91 32.02 -2.51
N GLU A 497 -9.06 30.73 -2.29
CA GLU A 497 -9.21 29.69 -3.30
C GLU A 497 -10.48 28.87 -3.03
N ASN A 498 -11.14 28.48 -4.11
CA ASN A 498 -12.40 27.71 -4.14
C ASN A 498 -12.19 26.35 -4.83
N THR A 499 -13.22 25.51 -4.93
CA THR A 499 -13.13 24.17 -5.55
C THR A 499 -12.67 24.19 -7.03
N ALA A 500 -12.85 25.31 -7.73
CA ALA A 500 -12.38 25.52 -9.11
C ALA A 500 -10.95 26.11 -9.19
N SER A 501 -10.21 26.13 -8.07
CA SER A 501 -8.82 26.60 -8.01
C SER A 501 -7.84 25.47 -8.31
N PRO A 502 -6.62 25.77 -8.78
CA PRO A 502 -5.66 24.73 -9.15
C PRO A 502 -5.31 23.80 -7.97
N LEU A 503 -5.35 22.49 -8.22
CA LEU A 503 -5.13 21.43 -7.24
C LEU A 503 -3.63 21.07 -7.11
N ASP A 504 -2.93 21.03 -8.24
CA ASP A 504 -1.54 20.56 -8.30
C ASP A 504 -0.52 21.69 -8.16
N ARG A 505 0.44 21.51 -7.25
CA ARG A 505 1.56 22.43 -7.00
C ARG A 505 2.92 21.72 -6.94
N ASP A 506 2.97 20.47 -7.39
CA ASP A 506 4.11 19.58 -7.21
C ASP A 506 5.05 19.53 -8.43
N SER A 507 5.93 18.53 -8.48
CA SER A 507 6.86 18.33 -9.60
C SER A 507 6.19 18.03 -10.94
N GLN A 508 4.91 17.63 -10.97
CA GLN A 508 4.17 17.41 -12.21
C GLN A 508 3.88 18.74 -12.94
N PHE A 509 3.81 19.85 -12.20
CA PHE A 509 3.74 21.23 -12.70
C PHE A 509 5.00 22.04 -12.34
N ALA A 510 6.16 21.56 -12.78
CA ALA A 510 7.45 22.16 -12.43
C ALA A 510 7.56 23.64 -12.87
N SER A 511 7.83 24.53 -11.91
CA SER A 511 8.15 25.94 -12.15
C SER A 511 9.65 26.11 -12.41
N LEU A 512 10.03 26.00 -13.67
CA LEU A 512 11.41 26.07 -14.13
C LEU A 512 11.80 27.52 -14.45
N LEU A 513 13.11 27.79 -14.51
CA LEU A 513 13.60 29.02 -15.11
C LEU A 513 13.14 29.09 -16.57
N LEU A 514 12.80 30.29 -17.03
CA LEU A 514 12.48 30.51 -18.45
C LEU A 514 13.68 30.16 -19.32
N ASP A 515 14.90 30.44 -18.84
CA ASP A 515 16.16 30.03 -19.43
C ASP A 515 17.05 29.39 -18.36
N ALA A 516 17.23 28.06 -18.39
CA ALA A 516 18.03 27.35 -17.38
C ALA A 516 19.53 27.64 -17.50
N THR A 517 20.01 28.20 -18.61
CA THR A 517 21.42 28.58 -18.80
C THR A 517 21.79 29.88 -18.08
N LYS A 518 20.79 30.61 -17.59
CA LYS A 518 20.96 31.89 -16.90
C LYS A 518 20.50 31.78 -15.45
N SER A 519 21.16 32.53 -14.57
CA SER A 519 20.72 32.65 -13.16
C SER A 519 19.28 33.16 -13.07
N SER A 520 18.58 32.79 -12.00
CA SER A 520 17.22 33.25 -11.69
C SER A 520 17.11 34.77 -11.46
N THR A 521 18.25 35.46 -11.34
CA THR A 521 18.36 36.88 -10.99
C THR A 521 18.67 37.80 -12.17
N VAL A 522 18.92 37.25 -13.37
CA VAL A 522 19.32 38.01 -14.56
C VAL A 522 18.34 37.80 -15.73
N THR A 523 18.41 38.65 -16.75
CA THR A 523 17.66 38.50 -18.00
C THR A 523 18.02 37.16 -18.68
N PRO A 524 17.04 36.40 -19.22
CA PRO A 524 15.61 36.74 -19.35
C PRO A 524 14.74 36.32 -18.15
N ASN A 525 15.27 35.56 -17.19
CA ASN A 525 14.53 35.02 -16.04
C ASN A 525 14.01 36.10 -15.08
N ARG A 526 14.73 37.22 -14.97
CA ARG A 526 14.35 38.36 -14.13
C ARG A 526 14.75 39.66 -14.81
N VAL A 527 13.79 40.56 -14.98
CA VAL A 527 14.01 41.85 -15.65
C VAL A 527 13.57 42.98 -14.73
N ARG A 528 14.47 43.93 -14.47
CA ARG A 528 14.16 45.19 -13.80
C ARG A 528 14.02 46.28 -14.85
N LYS A 529 12.91 47.00 -14.82
CA LYS A 529 12.70 48.21 -15.64
C LYS A 529 12.62 49.40 -14.70
N GLN A 530 13.59 50.31 -14.76
CA GLN A 530 13.55 51.58 -14.04
C GLN A 530 12.64 52.57 -14.78
N CYS A 531 11.92 53.41 -14.04
CA CYS A 531 11.11 54.49 -14.62
C CYS A 531 12.00 55.72 -14.89
N GLY A 532 11.94 56.29 -16.09
CA GLY A 532 12.68 57.50 -16.45
C GLY A 532 11.99 58.80 -16.01
N VAL A 533 10.64 58.84 -16.03
CA VAL A 533 9.78 59.93 -15.53
C VAL A 533 8.47 59.37 -14.95
N ALA A 534 7.84 60.11 -14.03
CA ALA A 534 6.71 59.67 -13.20
C ALA A 534 5.41 59.30 -13.97
N GLU A 535 5.29 59.67 -15.25
CA GLU A 535 4.06 59.50 -16.03
C GLU A 535 4.03 58.20 -16.86
N GLU A 536 5.20 57.59 -17.16
CA GLU A 536 5.28 56.30 -17.88
C GLU A 536 5.07 55.07 -16.99
N CYS A 537 5.01 55.30 -15.68
CA CYS A 537 4.77 54.28 -14.68
C CYS A 537 3.63 54.78 -13.82
N LEU A 538 2.39 54.32 -14.00
CA LEU A 538 1.46 53.96 -12.91
C LEU A 538 0.24 53.20 -13.45
N PRO A 539 -0.22 52.18 -12.71
CA PRO A 539 -1.49 52.42 -11.99
C PRO A 539 -1.37 52.52 -10.46
N ASN A 540 -0.36 51.92 -9.80
CA ASN A 540 -0.35 51.72 -8.34
C ASN A 540 0.89 52.28 -7.59
N ARG A 541 1.26 53.54 -7.83
CA ARG A 541 2.32 54.29 -7.12
C ARG A 541 3.78 53.76 -7.13
N SER A 542 4.19 52.83 -8.00
CA SER A 542 5.61 52.43 -8.07
C SER A 542 6.50 53.56 -8.60
N GLN A 543 7.29 54.18 -7.73
CA GLN A 543 8.24 55.26 -8.07
C GLN A 543 9.56 54.75 -8.64
N PHE A 544 9.88 53.47 -8.46
CA PHE A 544 11.22 52.92 -8.75
C PHE A 544 11.29 51.97 -9.95
N GLY A 545 10.15 51.53 -10.50
CA GLY A 545 10.13 50.60 -11.63
C GLY A 545 9.23 49.38 -11.47
N THR A 546 9.42 48.41 -12.38
CA THR A 546 8.81 47.08 -12.29
C THR A 546 9.88 45.99 -12.25
N LEU A 547 9.54 44.89 -11.58
CA LEU A 547 10.32 43.66 -11.55
C LEU A 547 9.50 42.54 -12.18
N SER A 548 9.90 42.07 -13.35
CA SER A 548 9.31 40.87 -13.95
C SER A 548 10.10 39.63 -13.51
N ILE A 549 9.40 38.65 -12.95
CA ILE A 549 9.92 37.30 -12.70
C ILE A 549 9.30 36.38 -13.74
N ARG A 550 10.12 35.68 -14.51
CA ARG A 550 9.67 34.81 -15.59
C ARG A 550 10.04 33.36 -15.30
N ARG A 551 9.10 32.45 -15.58
CA ARG A 551 9.20 31.01 -15.34
C ARG A 551 8.61 30.26 -16.53
N ARG A 552 9.13 29.05 -16.77
CA ARG A 552 8.50 28.06 -17.64
C ARG A 552 7.73 27.08 -16.77
N ILE A 553 6.46 26.86 -17.10
CA ILE A 553 5.66 25.81 -16.49
C ILE A 553 5.59 24.66 -17.48
N VAL A 554 5.88 23.44 -17.02
CA VAL A 554 5.75 22.21 -17.83
C VAL A 554 4.65 21.37 -17.20
N ASN A 555 3.67 20.98 -18.00
CA ASN A 555 2.65 20.01 -17.60
C ASN A 555 3.11 18.61 -18.03
N ASN A 556 3.45 17.76 -17.05
CA ASN A 556 3.88 16.39 -17.29
C ASN A 556 2.76 15.35 -17.09
N THR A 557 1.52 15.77 -16.81
CA THR A 557 0.40 14.85 -16.53
C THR A 557 -0.22 14.25 -17.78
N GLY A 558 0.01 14.85 -18.95
CA GLY A 558 -0.64 14.47 -20.21
C GLY A 558 -2.08 14.99 -20.36
N ALA A 559 -2.67 15.59 -19.32
CA ALA A 559 -4.00 16.18 -19.35
C ALA A 559 -4.00 17.61 -19.95
N PRO A 560 -5.12 18.11 -20.49
CA PRO A 560 -5.22 19.49 -20.96
C PRO A 560 -5.12 20.50 -19.81
N VAL A 561 -4.40 21.61 -20.02
CA VAL A 561 -4.37 22.73 -19.07
C VAL A 561 -5.54 23.66 -19.36
N THR A 562 -6.53 23.71 -18.49
CA THR A 562 -7.73 24.56 -18.65
C THR A 562 -7.56 25.96 -18.06
N ARG A 563 -6.69 26.11 -17.04
CA ARG A 563 -6.36 27.39 -16.40
C ARG A 563 -5.02 27.33 -15.69
N LEU A 564 -4.25 28.42 -15.73
CA LEU A 564 -3.09 28.63 -14.85
C LEU A 564 -3.40 29.80 -13.92
N ARG A 565 -3.18 29.62 -12.61
CA ARG A 565 -3.21 30.71 -11.63
C ARG A 565 -1.86 30.77 -10.91
N PHE A 566 -1.38 31.98 -10.64
CA PHE A 566 -0.14 32.20 -9.91
C PHE A 566 -0.47 32.88 -8.59
N ARG A 567 0.04 32.32 -7.49
CA ARG A 567 -0.07 32.91 -6.16
C ARG A 567 1.31 33.40 -5.72
N VAL A 568 1.39 34.64 -5.27
CA VAL A 568 2.59 35.16 -4.59
C VAL A 568 2.44 34.81 -3.12
N VAL A 569 3.08 33.73 -2.68
CA VAL A 569 2.86 33.16 -1.34
C VAL A 569 3.62 33.93 -0.25
N VAL A 570 4.85 34.37 -0.54
CA VAL A 570 5.67 35.14 0.40
C VAL A 570 6.54 36.13 -0.35
N THR A 571 6.64 37.36 0.17
CA THR A 571 7.78 38.24 -0.11
C THR A 571 8.56 38.45 1.20
N THR A 572 9.84 38.07 1.22
CA THR A 572 10.70 38.06 2.44
C THR A 572 11.18 39.46 2.82
N ALA A 573 10.31 40.46 2.75
CA ALA A 573 10.67 41.87 2.89
C ALA A 573 10.84 42.34 4.35
N LEU A 574 10.57 41.48 5.35
CA LEU A 574 10.55 41.88 6.77
C LEU A 574 11.34 40.95 7.70
N PRO A 575 11.87 41.48 8.84
CA PRO A 575 11.79 42.87 9.29
C PRO A 575 12.58 43.82 8.37
N TRP A 576 12.13 45.07 8.22
CA TRP A 576 12.71 46.04 7.28
C TRP A 576 14.23 46.11 7.50
N PRO A 577 15.07 45.64 6.55
CA PRO A 577 16.50 45.51 6.80
C PRO A 577 17.26 46.85 6.91
N GLY A 578 16.57 48.00 6.80
CA GLY A 578 17.17 49.32 6.67
C GLY A 578 17.90 49.51 5.32
N GLY A 579 18.09 50.77 4.91
CA GLY A 579 18.83 51.11 3.69
C GLY A 579 17.99 51.11 2.39
N ALA A 580 18.69 51.09 1.24
CA ALA A 580 18.15 51.24 -0.13
C ALA A 580 17.52 49.95 -0.71
N VAL A 581 16.78 49.19 0.11
CA VAL A 581 16.10 47.97 -0.32
C VAL A 581 14.73 48.34 -0.92
N ALA A 582 14.42 47.81 -2.11
CA ALA A 582 13.20 48.13 -2.84
C ALA A 582 11.98 47.40 -2.26
N ASP A 583 10.91 48.16 -1.95
CA ASP A 583 9.56 47.65 -1.71
C ASP A 583 9.00 47.05 -3.01
N VAL A 584 8.50 45.82 -2.97
CA VAL A 584 7.94 45.11 -4.13
C VAL A 584 6.50 44.75 -3.87
N ARG A 585 5.62 45.17 -4.78
CA ARG A 585 4.19 44.86 -4.74
C ARG A 585 3.81 44.06 -5.98
N ALA A 586 2.98 43.03 -5.79
CA ALA A 586 2.41 42.30 -6.90
C ALA A 586 1.44 43.20 -7.68
N ILE A 587 1.48 43.10 -9.01
CA ILE A 587 0.59 43.81 -9.94
C ILE A 587 0.09 42.82 -10.98
N SER A 588 -1.06 43.12 -11.60
CA SER A 588 -1.51 42.38 -12.78
C SER A 588 -0.47 42.51 -13.90
N SER A 589 -0.08 41.38 -14.49
CA SER A 589 0.79 41.35 -15.67
C SER A 589 -0.03 41.37 -16.95
N THR A 590 0.55 41.94 -18.02
CA THR A 590 0.08 41.76 -19.40
C THR A 590 0.98 40.76 -20.12
N ASP A 591 0.50 40.21 -21.23
CA ASP A 591 1.32 39.39 -22.11
C ASP A 591 2.59 40.17 -22.53
N THR A 592 3.71 39.46 -22.56
CA THR A 592 5.02 40.05 -22.86
C THR A 592 5.87 39.05 -23.62
N THR A 593 6.49 39.50 -24.70
CA THR A 593 7.47 38.70 -25.43
C THR A 593 8.80 38.70 -24.69
N ALA A 594 9.34 37.52 -24.40
CA ALA A 594 10.70 37.37 -23.87
C ALA A 594 11.69 37.19 -25.03
N THR A 595 12.79 37.96 -25.01
CA THR A 595 13.88 37.85 -25.99
C THR A 595 15.15 37.32 -25.31
N GLY A 596 16.06 36.74 -26.10
CA GLY A 596 17.35 36.27 -25.60
C GLY A 596 17.29 35.03 -24.70
N VAL A 597 16.28 34.18 -24.88
CA VAL A 597 16.17 32.86 -24.24
C VAL A 597 17.06 31.88 -25.00
N ALA A 598 18.02 31.27 -24.32
CA ALA A 598 18.97 30.31 -24.86
C ALA A 598 18.81 28.91 -24.23
N ASP A 599 17.57 28.53 -23.92
CA ASP A 599 17.22 27.23 -23.34
C ASP A 599 16.51 26.35 -24.36
N ALA A 600 17.10 25.19 -24.66
CA ALA A 600 16.60 24.27 -25.67
C ALA A 600 15.19 23.76 -25.38
N GLY A 601 14.83 23.54 -24.10
CA GLY A 601 13.50 23.10 -23.72
C GLY A 601 12.44 24.20 -23.91
N THR A 602 12.81 25.46 -23.68
CA THR A 602 11.90 26.59 -23.90
C THR A 602 11.75 26.86 -25.38
N CYS A 603 12.82 26.81 -26.16
CA CYS A 603 12.76 26.97 -27.61
C CYS A 603 11.91 25.87 -28.26
N ALA A 604 12.11 24.60 -27.90
CA ALA A 604 11.34 23.49 -28.45
C ALA A 604 9.83 23.56 -28.13
N ALA A 605 9.45 24.12 -26.98
CA ALA A 605 8.05 24.28 -26.59
C ALA A 605 7.29 25.35 -27.40
N PHE A 606 7.99 26.32 -27.99
CA PHE A 606 7.39 27.40 -28.78
C PHE A 606 7.50 27.21 -30.31
N GLY A 607 8.16 26.14 -30.76
CA GLY A 607 8.44 25.87 -32.18
C GLY A 607 9.77 26.44 -32.62
#